data_AF-A0A819V2T3-F1
#
_entry.id   AF-A0A819V2T3-F1
#
_cell.length_a   1.000
_cell.length_b   1.000
_cell.length_c   1.000
_cell.angle_alpha   90.00
_cell.angle_beta   90.00
_cell.angle_gamma   90.00
#
_symmetry.space_group_name_H-M   'P 1'
#
loop_
_entity.id
_entity.type
_entity.pdbx_description
1 polymer ?
#
loop_
_entity_poly.entity_id
_entity_poly.type
_entity_poly.pdbx_seq_one_letter_code
_entity_poly.pdbx_strand_id
1 'polypeptide(L)'
;MTQAKLLGFLVGIFAISTIVFSTLYGVEKTRKTAVIVERALPSTTTTNDVCLTPYCVKAANYLIESIDETVEPCEDFFQFACGTWVKNTRIPDDVSAQTTFNLLRTQLDYNVIDLLSSPPVNNVNEPKAVLNARRFYNSCIDEDEVEANGVDTILSLINTEFGGWPILQGSSWNSAKFDLPNLLFQLRKYYSNTIYRIDTAFDFTDYLRRCYLSGNVILQDTDIVAVGELEYLTNVSLILKQASPRTIQNYILWRFMMGATSLMPQHIRMIRQRFDRIFRGTNAERPRKVACGSLVNAYMGFAVSKLYIKKYFDENALNESLEMINNIRDVFIEMLDKSTWMDAESKEKAIEKAKVMDPHIGYPEYLGSDNNTKLEEDYAEADGNLTQGEDIADNGGLREAFFAYQKWTANNKNVDKRLPGLQKYSSEQLFFINYANNWCVKMTDAYALNRLRTDVHSLGHLRVIVPTSNFDEFDRAFGCTPGQGNSRKDKCIVW
;
A
#
# COMPACT_ATOMS: atom_id res chain seq x y z
N MET A 1 45.75 66.67 -26.71
CA MET A 1 45.40 65.24 -26.57
C MET A 1 45.06 64.72 -27.97
N THR A 2 45.97 63.93 -28.51
CA THR A 2 46.22 63.76 -29.95
C THR A 2 45.26 62.78 -30.63
N GLN A 3 45.10 62.96 -31.94
CA GLN A 3 44.21 62.26 -32.88
C GLN A 3 44.30 60.72 -32.89
N ALA A 4 45.16 60.10 -32.07
CA ALA A 4 45.29 58.64 -31.94
C ALA A 4 44.18 57.97 -31.11
N LYS A 5 43.48 58.70 -30.22
CA LYS A 5 42.41 58.11 -29.38
C LYS A 5 41.03 58.07 -30.05
N LEU A 6 40.77 58.92 -31.04
CA LEU A 6 39.52 58.92 -31.81
C LEU A 6 39.50 57.83 -32.90
N LEU A 7 40.67 57.49 -33.46
CA LEU A 7 40.82 56.43 -34.45
C LEU A 7 40.63 55.03 -33.82
N GLY A 8 41.09 54.83 -32.58
CA GLY A 8 40.88 53.56 -31.85
C GLY A 8 39.42 53.30 -31.47
N PHE A 9 38.65 54.35 -31.16
CA PHE A 9 37.24 54.22 -30.79
C PHE A 9 36.32 53.98 -32.01
N LEU A 10 36.63 54.60 -33.16
CA LEU A 10 35.88 54.41 -34.40
C LEU A 10 36.16 53.07 -35.10
N VAL A 11 37.39 52.52 -34.98
CA VAL A 11 37.73 51.18 -35.50
C VAL A 11 37.09 50.06 -34.66
N GLY A 12 36.91 50.27 -33.35
CA GLY A 12 36.23 49.31 -32.47
C GLY A 12 34.72 49.18 -32.72
N ILE A 13 34.03 50.30 -33.02
CA ILE A 13 32.58 50.29 -33.31
C ILE A 13 32.29 49.67 -34.68
N PHE A 14 33.16 49.88 -35.69
CA PHE A 14 33.00 49.28 -37.01
C PHE A 14 33.18 47.75 -36.99
N ALA A 15 34.13 47.23 -36.19
CA ALA A 15 34.38 45.79 -36.05
C ALA A 15 33.27 45.03 -35.29
N ILE A 16 32.57 45.69 -34.36
CA ILE A 16 31.43 45.09 -33.63
C ILE A 16 30.16 45.14 -34.50
N SER A 17 29.99 46.15 -35.35
CA SER A 17 28.82 46.24 -36.26
C SER A 17 28.85 45.23 -37.42
N THR A 18 30.03 44.84 -37.92
CA THR A 18 30.17 43.89 -39.03
C THR A 18 30.02 42.43 -38.60
N ILE A 19 30.34 42.08 -37.35
CA ILE A 19 30.13 40.73 -36.79
C ILE A 19 28.65 40.51 -36.42
N VAL A 20 27.94 41.55 -35.98
CA VAL A 20 26.49 41.47 -35.71
C VAL A 20 25.67 41.40 -37.00
N PHE A 21 26.09 42.07 -38.09
CA PHE A 21 25.40 41.96 -39.39
C PHE A 21 25.66 40.63 -40.14
N SER A 22 26.82 39.99 -39.96
CA SER A 22 27.12 38.70 -40.59
C SER A 22 26.51 37.49 -39.86
N THR A 23 26.13 37.65 -38.59
CA THR A 23 25.39 36.63 -37.82
C THR A 23 23.87 36.78 -37.90
N LEU A 24 23.35 37.94 -38.34
CA LEU A 24 21.90 38.20 -38.48
C LEU A 24 21.34 38.05 -39.92
N TYR A 25 22.18 37.91 -40.96
CA TYR A 25 21.73 37.71 -42.36
C TYR A 25 22.18 36.39 -43.01
N GLY A 26 22.75 35.47 -42.23
CA GLY A 26 23.37 34.23 -42.73
C GLY A 26 22.58 32.93 -42.54
N VAL A 27 21.29 32.97 -42.14
CA VAL A 27 20.47 31.75 -42.03
C VAL A 27 19.07 31.99 -42.60
N GLU A 28 18.99 32.06 -43.93
CA GLU A 28 17.73 31.80 -44.64
C GLU A 28 17.99 30.96 -45.89
N LYS A 29 18.10 29.64 -45.70
CA LYS A 29 17.47 28.59 -46.53
C LYS A 29 18.02 27.20 -46.18
N THR A 30 17.33 26.57 -45.24
CA THR A 30 16.73 25.26 -45.52
C THR A 30 15.59 25.10 -44.54
N ARG A 31 14.41 25.63 -44.91
CA ARG A 31 13.16 24.98 -44.51
C ARG A 31 13.28 23.55 -45.04
N LYS A 32 13.78 22.63 -44.22
CA LYS A 32 13.29 21.26 -44.30
C LYS A 32 11.83 21.40 -43.96
N THR A 33 11.00 21.40 -45.00
CA THR A 33 9.60 21.08 -44.91
C THR A 33 9.49 19.98 -43.86
N ALA A 34 8.71 20.24 -42.80
CA ALA A 34 8.19 19.14 -42.01
C ALA A 34 7.46 18.26 -43.03
N VAL A 35 8.14 17.22 -43.49
CA VAL A 35 7.47 16.08 -44.07
C VAL A 35 6.61 15.62 -42.91
N ILE A 36 5.32 15.96 -42.99
CA ILE A 36 4.30 15.11 -42.41
C ILE A 36 4.64 13.75 -43.00
N VAL A 37 5.37 12.95 -42.24
CA VAL A 37 5.37 11.52 -42.47
C VAL A 37 3.94 11.17 -42.10
N GLU A 38 3.05 11.25 -43.09
CA GLU A 38 1.90 10.38 -43.10
C GLU A 38 2.51 9.01 -42.83
N ARG A 39 2.33 8.55 -41.59
CA ARG A 39 2.61 7.18 -41.23
C ARG A 39 1.57 6.42 -42.04
N ALA A 40 1.92 6.11 -43.28
CA ALA A 40 1.20 5.16 -44.08
C ALA A 40 0.98 3.97 -43.17
N LEU A 41 -0.30 3.67 -42.89
CA LEU A 41 -0.70 2.42 -42.27
C LEU A 41 0.11 1.31 -42.95
N PRO A 42 0.93 0.53 -42.23
CA PRO A 42 1.54 -0.62 -42.84
C PRO A 42 0.43 -1.62 -43.14
N SER A 43 -0.09 -1.56 -44.37
CA SER A 43 -0.89 -2.61 -44.97
C SER A 43 0.05 -3.75 -45.36
N THR A 44 0.30 -4.63 -44.40
CA THR A 44 0.55 -6.08 -44.57
C THR A 44 0.67 -6.67 -43.18
N THR A 45 -0.43 -7.20 -42.68
CA THR A 45 -0.49 -8.06 -41.48
C THR A 45 0.42 -9.26 -41.66
N THR A 46 1.63 -9.19 -41.12
CA THR A 46 2.35 -10.38 -40.68
C THR A 46 1.68 -10.84 -39.39
N THR A 47 1.09 -12.03 -39.42
CA THR A 47 0.35 -12.67 -38.32
C THR A 47 1.23 -13.07 -37.12
N ASN A 48 2.44 -12.48 -36.96
CA ASN A 48 3.45 -12.91 -35.99
C ASN A 48 3.72 -11.92 -34.83
N ASP A 49 3.13 -10.72 -34.87
CA ASP A 49 3.37 -9.65 -33.86
C ASP A 49 2.33 -9.62 -32.72
N VAL A 50 1.37 -10.56 -32.70
CA VAL A 50 0.34 -10.64 -31.65
C VAL A 50 0.65 -11.81 -30.73
N CYS A 51 0.62 -11.56 -29.41
CA CYS A 51 0.76 -12.60 -28.40
C CYS A 51 -0.56 -13.35 -28.20
N LEU A 52 -0.58 -14.65 -28.53
CA LEU A 52 -1.77 -15.50 -28.40
C LEU A 52 -1.64 -16.56 -27.30
N THR A 53 -0.69 -16.36 -26.37
CA THR A 53 -0.62 -17.24 -25.20
C THR A 53 -1.86 -17.04 -24.33
N PRO A 54 -2.29 -18.05 -23.55
CA PRO A 54 -3.42 -17.92 -22.65
C PRO A 54 -3.30 -16.72 -21.70
N TYR A 55 -2.08 -16.40 -21.26
CA TYR A 55 -1.79 -15.25 -20.40
C TYR A 55 -2.05 -13.92 -21.11
N CYS A 56 -1.57 -13.76 -22.35
CA CYS A 56 -1.81 -12.55 -23.14
C CYS A 56 -3.30 -12.36 -23.46
N VAL A 57 -4.02 -13.43 -23.80
CA VAL A 57 -5.46 -13.36 -24.05
C VAL A 57 -6.21 -12.95 -22.78
N LYS A 58 -5.86 -13.53 -21.63
CA LYS A 58 -6.48 -13.18 -20.34
C LYS A 58 -6.20 -11.73 -19.94
N ALA A 59 -4.95 -11.27 -20.09
CA ALA A 59 -4.56 -9.90 -19.81
C ALA A 59 -5.28 -8.91 -20.74
N ALA A 60 -5.36 -9.21 -22.04
CA ALA A 60 -6.07 -8.38 -22.99
C ALA A 60 -7.56 -8.28 -22.68
N ASN A 61 -8.21 -9.41 -22.37
CA ASN A 61 -9.63 -9.41 -22.03
C ASN A 61 -9.91 -8.54 -20.79
N TYR A 62 -9.06 -8.64 -19.77
CA TYR A 62 -9.18 -7.81 -18.58
C TYR A 62 -9.13 -6.31 -18.90
N LEU A 63 -8.14 -5.88 -19.70
CA LEU A 63 -8.04 -4.46 -20.08
C LEU A 63 -9.20 -4.01 -20.97
N ILE A 64 -9.63 -4.84 -21.92
CA ILE A 64 -10.78 -4.54 -22.81
C ILE A 64 -12.06 -4.33 -22.00
N GLU A 65 -12.29 -5.17 -20.98
CA GLU A 65 -13.47 -5.05 -20.10
C GLU A 65 -13.40 -3.84 -19.15
N SER A 66 -12.22 -3.22 -19.01
CA SER A 66 -12.02 -2.07 -18.14
C SER A 66 -12.12 -0.72 -18.84
N ILE A 67 -11.58 -0.62 -20.05
CA ILE A 67 -11.44 0.64 -20.79
C ILE A 67 -12.81 1.18 -21.21
N ASP A 68 -13.01 2.48 -21.03
CA ASP A 68 -14.13 3.26 -21.55
C ASP A 68 -13.63 4.16 -22.69
N GLU A 69 -13.72 3.65 -23.92
CA GLU A 69 -13.24 4.36 -25.11
C GLU A 69 -14.12 5.56 -25.50
N THR A 70 -15.20 5.82 -24.77
CA THR A 70 -16.04 7.02 -24.98
C THR A 70 -15.44 8.28 -24.33
N VAL A 71 -14.39 8.10 -23.52
CA VAL A 71 -13.70 9.19 -22.82
C VAL A 71 -12.29 9.34 -23.36
N GLU A 72 -11.89 10.57 -23.66
CA GLU A 72 -10.55 10.86 -24.14
C GLU A 72 -9.52 10.74 -22.99
N PRO A 73 -8.39 10.04 -23.19
CA PRO A 73 -7.40 9.80 -22.15
C PRO A 73 -6.76 11.09 -21.61
N CYS A 74 -6.71 12.15 -22.42
CA CYS A 74 -6.20 13.45 -22.01
C CYS A 74 -7.21 14.26 -21.19
N GLU A 75 -8.49 13.89 -21.15
CA GLU A 75 -9.52 14.59 -20.37
C GLU A 75 -9.65 13.98 -18.96
N ASP A 76 -9.84 12.67 -18.89
CA ASP A 76 -9.88 11.91 -17.63
C ASP A 76 -9.30 10.51 -17.86
N PHE A 77 -8.03 10.34 -17.52
CA PHE A 77 -7.33 9.08 -17.76
C PHE A 77 -7.83 7.93 -16.87
N PHE A 78 -8.33 8.24 -15.67
CA PHE A 78 -8.91 7.21 -14.80
C PHE A 78 -10.22 6.71 -15.38
N GLN A 79 -11.10 7.61 -15.81
CA GLN A 79 -12.37 7.22 -16.45
C GLN A 79 -12.12 6.47 -17.76
N PHE A 80 -11.18 6.92 -18.59
CA PHE A 80 -10.79 6.18 -19.80
C PHE A 80 -10.31 4.76 -19.48
N ALA A 81 -9.44 4.58 -18.48
CA ALA A 81 -8.84 3.27 -18.20
C ALA A 81 -9.72 2.33 -17.36
N CYS A 82 -10.61 2.87 -16.53
CA CYS A 82 -11.40 2.13 -15.53
C CYS A 82 -12.93 2.29 -15.67
N GLY A 83 -13.43 3.16 -16.54
CA GLY A 83 -14.84 3.57 -16.57
C GLY A 83 -15.82 2.41 -16.77
N THR A 84 -15.51 1.53 -17.72
CA THR A 84 -16.32 0.32 -17.98
C THR A 84 -16.20 -0.66 -16.81
N TRP A 85 -15.01 -0.80 -16.23
CA TRP A 85 -14.80 -1.63 -15.04
C TRP A 85 -15.67 -1.17 -13.86
N VAL A 86 -15.66 0.13 -13.54
CA VAL A 86 -16.42 0.71 -12.43
C VAL A 86 -17.93 0.58 -12.67
N LYS A 87 -18.38 0.76 -13.91
CA LYS A 87 -19.79 0.58 -14.30
C LYS A 87 -20.26 -0.85 -14.07
N ASN A 88 -19.47 -1.83 -14.50
CA ASN A 88 -19.84 -3.25 -14.47
C ASN A 88 -19.56 -3.92 -13.12
N THR A 89 -18.70 -3.34 -12.29
CA THR A 89 -18.37 -3.89 -10.98
C THR A 89 -19.52 -3.72 -10.00
N ARG A 90 -19.91 -4.80 -9.32
CA ARG A 90 -20.81 -4.77 -8.17
C ARG A 90 -19.97 -4.86 -6.90
N ILE A 91 -20.32 -4.05 -5.90
CA ILE A 91 -19.79 -4.22 -4.53
C ILE A 91 -20.62 -5.32 -3.85
N PRO A 92 -20.03 -6.45 -3.45
CA PRO A 92 -20.73 -7.46 -2.65
C PRO A 92 -21.25 -6.90 -1.32
N ASP A 93 -22.31 -7.51 -0.77
CA ASP A 93 -22.99 -6.99 0.42
C ASP A 93 -22.13 -7.04 1.70
N ASP A 94 -21.08 -7.85 1.71
CA ASP A 94 -20.19 -8.06 2.86
C ASP A 94 -18.89 -7.23 2.82
N VAL A 95 -18.69 -6.42 1.77
CA VAL A 95 -17.50 -5.57 1.62
C VAL A 95 -17.87 -4.13 1.27
N SER A 96 -16.95 -3.21 1.59
CA SER A 96 -17.17 -1.77 1.43
C SER A 96 -16.59 -1.19 0.14
N ALA A 97 -15.74 -1.96 -0.53
CA ALA A 97 -15.13 -1.58 -1.78
C ALA A 97 -14.73 -2.82 -2.57
N GLN A 98 -14.76 -2.68 -3.89
CA GLN A 98 -14.13 -3.59 -4.81
C GLN A 98 -13.02 -2.87 -5.56
N THR A 99 -11.86 -3.51 -5.61
CA THR A 99 -10.64 -3.07 -6.29
C THR A 99 -10.04 -4.26 -7.03
N THR A 100 -9.11 -4.00 -7.95
CA THR A 100 -8.27 -5.05 -8.55
C THR A 100 -7.57 -5.89 -7.48
N PHE A 101 -7.06 -5.25 -6.42
CA PHE A 101 -6.45 -5.93 -5.27
C PHE A 101 -7.43 -6.80 -4.49
N ASN A 102 -8.67 -6.37 -4.29
CA ASN A 102 -9.68 -7.15 -3.56
C ASN A 102 -10.11 -8.39 -4.34
N LEU A 103 -10.12 -8.35 -5.68
CA LEU A 103 -10.36 -9.54 -6.51
C LEU A 103 -9.27 -10.60 -6.25
N LEU A 104 -8.00 -10.17 -6.27
CA LEU A 104 -6.87 -11.05 -5.96
C LEU A 104 -6.91 -11.54 -4.50
N ARG A 105 -7.21 -10.66 -3.55
CA ARG A 105 -7.30 -11.01 -2.13
C ARG A 105 -8.42 -12.00 -1.86
N THR A 106 -9.54 -11.91 -2.57
CA THR A 106 -10.64 -12.89 -2.45
C THR A 106 -10.17 -14.27 -2.88
N GLN A 107 -9.45 -14.38 -4.01
CA GLN A 107 -8.87 -15.66 -4.43
C GLN A 107 -7.84 -16.18 -3.40
N LEU A 108 -6.99 -15.29 -2.88
CA LEU A 108 -6.03 -15.61 -1.83
C LEU A 108 -6.74 -16.15 -0.57
N ASP A 109 -7.81 -15.49 -0.11
CA ASP A 109 -8.58 -15.91 1.05
C ASP A 109 -9.13 -17.35 0.86
N TYR A 110 -9.64 -17.69 -0.32
CA TYR A 110 -10.08 -19.05 -0.62
C TYR A 110 -8.93 -20.07 -0.68
N ASN A 111 -7.77 -19.70 -1.22
CA ASN A 111 -6.58 -20.55 -1.19
C ASN A 111 -6.13 -20.81 0.26
N VAL A 112 -6.13 -19.77 1.11
CA VAL A 112 -5.81 -19.89 2.53
C VAL A 112 -6.84 -20.76 3.25
N ILE A 113 -8.13 -20.59 2.98
CA ILE A 113 -9.19 -21.46 3.52
C ILE A 113 -8.94 -22.91 3.15
N ASP A 114 -8.65 -23.21 1.88
CA ASP A 114 -8.36 -24.58 1.42
C ASP A 114 -7.15 -25.18 2.14
N LEU A 115 -6.08 -24.38 2.28
CA LEU A 115 -4.89 -24.76 3.02
C LEU A 115 -5.19 -25.05 4.49
N LEU A 116 -6.06 -24.29 5.15
CA LEU A 116 -6.38 -24.42 6.58
C LEU A 116 -7.46 -25.49 6.88
N SER A 117 -8.42 -25.66 5.96
CA SER A 117 -9.57 -26.56 6.12
C SER A 117 -9.21 -28.04 6.01
N SER A 118 -8.03 -28.35 5.48
CA SER A 118 -7.53 -29.72 5.49
C SER A 118 -7.35 -30.17 6.95
N PRO A 119 -7.96 -31.29 7.39
CA PRO A 119 -7.81 -31.75 8.76
C PRO A 119 -6.32 -31.94 9.07
N PRO A 120 -5.86 -31.63 10.29
CA PRO A 120 -4.50 -31.92 10.69
C PRO A 120 -4.33 -33.43 10.60
N VAL A 121 -3.81 -33.91 9.48
CA VAL A 121 -3.27 -35.26 9.40
C VAL A 121 -2.19 -35.24 10.47
N ASN A 122 -2.19 -36.22 11.38
CA ASN A 122 -1.08 -36.46 12.32
C ASN A 122 0.16 -36.90 11.52
N ASN A 123 0.55 -36.08 10.55
CA ASN A 123 1.77 -36.19 9.79
C ASN A 123 2.83 -35.67 10.74
N VAL A 124 3.68 -36.58 11.19
CA VAL A 124 4.72 -36.37 12.20
C VAL A 124 5.69 -35.23 11.82
N ASN A 125 5.60 -34.73 10.57
CA ASN A 125 6.46 -33.71 9.98
C ASN A 125 5.81 -32.32 9.84
N GLU A 126 4.54 -32.08 10.21
CA GLU A 126 3.94 -30.73 10.11
C GLU A 126 4.37 -29.85 11.31
N PRO A 127 4.90 -28.63 11.10
CA PRO A 127 5.35 -27.77 12.19
C PRO A 127 4.23 -27.41 13.16
N LYS A 128 4.55 -27.30 14.46
CA LYS A 128 3.60 -26.93 15.51
C LYS A 128 2.83 -25.64 15.20
N ALA A 129 3.49 -24.64 14.61
CA ALA A 129 2.85 -23.38 14.22
C ALA A 129 1.75 -23.57 13.16
N VAL A 130 1.96 -24.48 12.20
CA VAL A 130 0.97 -24.82 11.18
C VAL A 130 -0.20 -25.58 11.79
N LEU A 131 0.08 -26.55 12.67
CA LEU A 131 -0.95 -27.28 13.43
C LEU A 131 -1.81 -26.31 14.27
N ASN A 132 -1.18 -25.32 14.91
CA ASN A 132 -1.88 -24.29 15.67
C ASN A 132 -2.74 -23.38 14.77
N ALA A 133 -2.26 -23.00 13.57
CA ALA A 133 -3.05 -22.23 12.61
C ALA A 133 -4.31 -23.00 12.16
N ARG A 134 -4.21 -24.30 11.89
CA ARG A 134 -5.36 -25.17 11.58
C ARG A 134 -6.33 -25.28 12.76
N ARG A 135 -5.82 -25.47 13.98
CA ARG A 135 -6.64 -25.54 15.20
C ARG A 135 -7.40 -24.23 15.43
N PHE A 136 -6.72 -23.09 15.26
CA PHE A 136 -7.34 -21.77 15.36
C PHE A 136 -8.43 -21.58 14.29
N TYR A 137 -8.15 -21.95 13.03
CA TYR A 137 -9.18 -21.90 11.99
C TYR A 137 -10.40 -22.75 12.34
N ASN A 138 -10.19 -24.00 12.75
CA ASN A 138 -11.25 -24.94 13.09
C ASN A 138 -12.08 -24.48 14.30
N SER A 139 -11.44 -23.95 15.36
CA SER A 139 -12.18 -23.42 16.52
C SER A 139 -12.95 -22.14 16.19
N CYS A 140 -12.50 -21.37 15.19
CA CYS A 140 -13.20 -20.16 14.76
C CYS A 140 -14.46 -20.48 13.93
N ILE A 141 -14.40 -21.49 13.05
CA ILE A 141 -15.53 -21.85 12.18
C ILE A 141 -16.59 -22.72 12.88
N ASP A 142 -16.28 -23.27 14.04
CA ASP A 142 -17.23 -24.02 14.88
C ASP A 142 -18.21 -23.07 15.56
N GLU A 143 -19.26 -22.69 14.82
CA GLU A 143 -20.26 -21.75 15.32
C GLU A 143 -21.07 -22.33 16.47
N ASP A 144 -21.30 -23.65 16.53
CA ASP A 144 -22.07 -24.28 17.61
C ASP A 144 -21.37 -24.11 18.97
N GLU A 145 -20.06 -24.33 19.02
CA GLU A 145 -19.24 -24.12 20.22
C GLU A 145 -19.20 -22.63 20.61
N VAL A 146 -19.04 -21.74 19.61
CA VAL A 146 -19.03 -20.29 19.85
C VAL A 146 -20.38 -19.82 20.41
N GLU A 147 -21.50 -20.26 19.84
CA GLU A 147 -22.85 -19.92 20.34
C GLU A 147 -23.07 -20.44 21.76
N ALA A 148 -22.61 -21.65 22.07
CA ALA A 148 -22.79 -22.25 23.38
C ALA A 148 -21.97 -21.56 24.48
N ASN A 149 -20.70 -21.23 24.21
CA ASN A 149 -19.73 -20.89 25.26
C ASN A 149 -19.09 -19.49 25.11
N GLY A 150 -19.29 -18.80 23.98
CA GLY A 150 -18.54 -17.57 23.64
C GLY A 150 -18.80 -16.39 24.57
N VAL A 151 -20.07 -16.17 24.98
CA VAL A 151 -20.42 -15.08 25.90
C VAL A 151 -19.81 -15.32 27.28
N ASP A 152 -19.98 -16.52 27.82
CA ASP A 152 -19.50 -16.88 29.16
C ASP A 152 -17.97 -16.83 29.24
N THR A 153 -17.29 -17.24 28.17
CA THR A 153 -15.82 -17.16 28.07
C THR A 153 -15.33 -15.71 28.22
N ILE A 154 -15.94 -14.77 27.49
CA ILE A 154 -15.54 -13.35 27.57
C ILE A 154 -15.97 -12.70 28.88
N LEU A 155 -17.16 -13.02 29.41
CA LEU A 155 -17.58 -12.52 30.72
C LEU A 155 -16.67 -13.03 31.84
N SER A 156 -16.26 -14.29 31.78
CA SER A 156 -15.27 -14.86 32.69
C SER A 156 -13.96 -14.06 32.63
N LEU A 157 -13.40 -13.89 31.43
CA LEU A 157 -12.17 -13.11 31.22
C LEU A 157 -12.27 -11.67 31.77
N ILE A 158 -13.38 -10.98 31.48
CA ILE A 158 -13.62 -9.62 31.98
C ILE A 158 -13.64 -9.57 33.51
N ASN A 159 -14.29 -10.55 34.14
CA ASN A 159 -14.43 -10.57 35.59
C ASN A 159 -13.15 -11.03 36.31
N THR A 160 -12.40 -11.97 35.74
CA THR A 160 -11.23 -12.58 36.38
C THR A 160 -9.93 -11.82 36.08
N GLU A 161 -9.69 -11.47 34.82
CA GLU A 161 -8.42 -10.86 34.40
C GLU A 161 -8.49 -9.34 34.31
N PHE A 162 -9.65 -8.78 33.97
CA PHE A 162 -9.78 -7.33 33.71
C PHE A 162 -10.43 -6.54 34.85
N GLY A 163 -10.76 -7.16 35.98
CA GLY A 163 -11.30 -6.45 37.15
C GLY A 163 -12.77 -6.04 37.03
N GLY A 164 -13.52 -6.69 36.13
CA GLY A 164 -14.96 -6.50 35.96
C GLY A 164 -15.35 -5.29 35.11
N TRP A 165 -16.60 -5.26 34.67
CA TRP A 165 -17.14 -4.18 33.84
C TRP A 165 -18.21 -3.37 34.58
N PRO A 166 -17.92 -2.12 34.98
CA PRO A 166 -18.85 -1.34 35.78
C PRO A 166 -20.23 -1.15 35.14
N ILE A 167 -20.34 -1.09 33.81
CA ILE A 167 -21.64 -1.00 33.14
C ILE A 167 -22.53 -2.23 33.37
N LEU A 168 -21.93 -3.42 33.49
CA LEU A 168 -22.63 -4.67 33.74
C LEU A 168 -22.90 -4.89 35.24
N GLN A 169 -21.97 -4.48 36.09
CA GLN A 169 -21.99 -4.74 37.54
C GLN A 169 -22.69 -3.64 38.34
N GLY A 170 -22.97 -2.48 37.74
CA GLY A 170 -23.68 -1.39 38.41
C GLY A 170 -22.92 -0.91 39.66
N SER A 171 -23.62 -0.80 40.79
CA SER A 171 -23.07 -0.40 42.08
C SER A 171 -22.19 -1.46 42.74
N SER A 172 -22.23 -2.72 42.28
CA SER A 172 -21.40 -3.79 42.85
C SER A 172 -19.93 -3.74 42.41
N TRP A 173 -19.61 -2.96 41.36
CA TRP A 173 -18.24 -2.76 40.92
C TRP A 173 -17.46 -1.86 41.90
N ASN A 174 -16.36 -2.37 42.43
CA ASN A 174 -15.57 -1.69 43.45
C ASN A 174 -14.46 -0.84 42.81
N SER A 175 -14.66 0.48 42.76
CA SER A 175 -13.68 1.43 42.23
C SER A 175 -12.36 1.47 43.00
N ALA A 176 -12.34 1.06 44.28
CA ALA A 176 -11.12 1.03 45.07
C ALA A 176 -10.16 -0.10 44.66
N LYS A 177 -10.62 -1.08 43.87
CA LYS A 177 -9.80 -2.17 43.31
C LYS A 177 -9.26 -1.88 41.90
N PHE A 178 -9.56 -0.69 41.36
CA PHE A 178 -9.12 -0.33 40.01
C PHE A 178 -7.59 -0.15 39.95
N ASP A 179 -6.94 -0.91 39.06
CA ASP A 179 -5.51 -0.85 38.79
C ASP A 179 -5.32 -0.75 37.27
N LEU A 180 -5.08 0.47 36.79
CA LEU A 180 -4.93 0.75 35.36
C LEU A 180 -3.66 0.09 34.76
N PRO A 181 -2.46 0.18 35.38
CA PRO A 181 -1.29 -0.56 34.91
C PRO A 181 -1.55 -2.06 34.74
N ASN A 182 -2.19 -2.69 35.73
CA ASN A 182 -2.52 -4.10 35.66
C ASN A 182 -3.55 -4.42 34.55
N LEU A 183 -4.60 -3.60 34.42
CA LEU A 183 -5.60 -3.77 33.36
C LEU A 183 -4.96 -3.71 31.96
N LEU A 184 -4.13 -2.70 31.69
CA LEU A 184 -3.47 -2.55 30.39
C LEU A 184 -2.48 -3.70 30.14
N PHE A 185 -1.76 -4.15 31.18
CA PHE A 185 -0.90 -5.32 31.10
C PHE A 185 -1.67 -6.59 30.75
N GLN A 186 -2.80 -6.85 31.43
CA GLN A 186 -3.62 -8.02 31.16
C GLN A 186 -4.21 -7.95 29.75
N LEU A 187 -4.71 -6.79 29.33
CA LEU A 187 -5.18 -6.60 27.96
C LEU A 187 -4.09 -6.84 26.92
N ARG A 188 -2.84 -6.43 27.19
CA ARG A 188 -1.71 -6.67 26.28
C ARG A 188 -1.49 -8.16 25.96
N LYS A 189 -1.82 -9.06 26.91
CA LYS A 189 -1.72 -10.51 26.68
C LYS A 189 -2.73 -11.01 25.64
N TYR A 190 -3.86 -10.33 25.48
CA TYR A 190 -4.96 -10.73 24.60
C TYR A 190 -5.13 -9.79 23.39
N TYR A 191 -4.55 -8.59 23.44
CA TYR A 191 -4.74 -7.52 22.46
C TYR A 191 -3.46 -6.68 22.32
N SER A 192 -2.85 -6.68 21.13
CA SER A 192 -1.52 -6.11 20.89
C SER A 192 -1.45 -4.57 20.94
N ASN A 193 -2.57 -3.86 20.79
CA ASN A 193 -2.54 -2.41 20.50
C ASN A 193 -2.92 -1.54 21.71
N THR A 194 -2.09 -1.56 22.77
CA THR A 194 -2.34 -0.74 23.97
C THR A 194 -1.19 0.23 24.27
N ILE A 195 -1.38 1.48 23.83
CA ILE A 195 -0.95 2.81 24.34
C ILE A 195 0.46 2.91 25.00
N TYR A 196 1.36 3.76 24.45
CA TYR A 196 2.73 4.00 24.93
C TYR A 196 3.03 5.46 25.40
N ARG A 197 3.24 5.71 26.72
CA ARG A 197 4.10 6.67 27.56
C ARG A 197 4.34 8.16 27.18
N ILE A 198 4.15 9.26 27.96
CA ILE A 198 4.53 9.67 29.36
C ILE A 198 3.59 10.77 29.92
N ASP A 199 3.14 10.68 31.19
CA ASP A 199 3.08 11.77 32.21
C ASP A 199 2.79 11.16 33.61
N THR A 200 3.12 11.91 34.65
CA THR A 200 3.10 11.67 36.11
C THR A 200 1.78 11.12 36.70
N ALA A 201 0.72 10.95 35.91
CA ALA A 201 -0.54 10.35 36.38
C ALA A 201 -0.55 8.83 36.39
N PHE A 202 0.12 8.25 35.40
CA PHE A 202 0.11 6.82 35.13
C PHE A 202 1.50 6.28 35.38
N ASP A 203 1.61 5.25 36.23
CA ASP A 203 2.88 4.60 36.54
C ASP A 203 3.32 3.73 35.35
N PHE A 204 3.88 4.40 34.35
CA PHE A 204 4.43 3.76 33.16
C PHE A 204 5.56 2.81 33.53
N THR A 205 6.35 3.11 34.56
CA THR A 205 7.47 2.27 34.99
C THR A 205 6.95 0.93 35.51
N ASP A 206 5.92 0.93 36.35
CA ASP A 206 5.25 -0.28 36.80
C ASP A 206 4.63 -1.06 35.63
N TYR A 207 3.85 -0.39 34.76
CA TYR A 207 3.26 -1.04 33.58
C TYR A 207 4.32 -1.73 32.70
N LEU A 208 5.41 -1.03 32.43
CA LEU A 208 6.45 -1.52 31.53
C LEU A 208 7.27 -2.63 32.20
N ARG A 209 7.60 -2.51 33.49
CA ARG A 209 8.16 -3.61 34.26
C ARG A 209 7.25 -4.84 34.16
N ARG A 210 5.93 -4.73 34.35
CA ARG A 210 4.98 -5.84 34.17
C ARG A 210 5.03 -6.46 32.78
N CYS A 211 5.09 -5.65 31.73
CA CYS A 211 5.21 -6.14 30.35
C CYS A 211 6.51 -6.95 30.14
N TYR A 212 7.64 -6.49 30.68
CA TYR A 212 8.96 -7.09 30.47
C TYR A 212 9.36 -8.15 31.52
N LEU A 213 8.60 -8.26 32.62
CA LEU A 213 8.73 -9.33 33.62
C LEU A 213 8.55 -10.73 33.02
N SER A 214 7.83 -10.83 31.89
CA SER A 214 7.61 -12.11 31.19
C SER A 214 8.83 -12.59 30.38
N GLY A 215 9.83 -11.72 30.14
CA GLY A 215 10.95 -11.98 29.23
C GLY A 215 12.35 -11.91 29.85
N ASN A 216 12.49 -11.96 31.18
CA ASN A 216 13.76 -11.75 31.91
C ASN A 216 14.46 -10.40 31.62
N VAL A 217 13.74 -9.40 31.12
CA VAL A 217 14.29 -8.06 30.87
C VAL A 217 14.10 -7.20 32.12
N ILE A 218 15.20 -6.73 32.70
CA ILE A 218 15.20 -5.84 33.87
C ILE A 218 15.34 -4.41 33.37
N LEU A 219 14.25 -3.63 33.48
CA LEU A 219 14.27 -2.22 33.12
C LEU A 219 14.99 -1.37 34.18
N GLN A 220 15.91 -0.53 33.73
CA GLN A 220 16.60 0.48 34.53
C GLN A 220 15.99 1.87 34.31
N ASP A 221 16.12 2.76 35.29
CA ASP A 221 15.64 4.13 35.15
C ASP A 221 16.44 4.94 34.10
N THR A 222 17.59 4.41 33.65
CA THR A 222 18.42 4.94 32.57
C THR A 222 18.04 4.42 31.18
N ASP A 223 17.09 3.50 31.08
CA ASP A 223 16.71 2.94 29.78
C ASP A 223 16.06 4.00 28.90
N ILE A 224 16.51 4.04 27.64
CA ILE A 224 16.03 5.01 26.65
C ILE A 224 14.75 4.49 26.02
N VAL A 225 13.70 5.31 26.03
CA VAL A 225 12.43 5.02 25.36
C VAL A 225 12.16 6.09 24.30
N ALA A 226 12.01 5.68 23.05
CA ALA A 226 11.60 6.56 21.97
C ALA A 226 10.11 6.91 22.12
N VAL A 227 9.78 8.19 22.08
CA VAL A 227 8.40 8.70 22.20
C VAL A 227 8.05 9.46 20.93
N GLY A 228 7.12 8.92 20.14
CA GLY A 228 6.70 9.54 18.88
C GLY A 228 5.81 10.78 19.06
N GLU A 229 4.90 10.77 20.04
CA GLU A 229 3.82 11.77 20.17
C GLU A 229 3.69 12.32 21.61
N LEU A 230 4.71 13.06 22.07
CA LEU A 230 4.82 13.50 23.48
C LEU A 230 3.61 14.34 23.97
N GLU A 231 3.07 15.20 23.12
CA GLU A 231 1.91 16.05 23.47
C GLU A 231 0.65 15.22 23.69
N TYR A 232 0.36 14.27 22.80
CA TYR A 232 -0.78 13.35 22.94
C TYR A 232 -0.74 12.65 24.31
N LEU A 233 0.44 12.20 24.72
CA LEU A 233 0.61 11.43 25.94
C LEU A 233 0.49 12.27 27.20
N THR A 234 1.01 13.48 27.15
CA THR A 234 0.81 14.49 28.18
C THR A 234 -0.69 14.77 28.37
N ASN A 235 -1.43 14.96 27.28
CA ASN A 235 -2.87 15.22 27.31
C ASN A 235 -3.68 14.01 27.80
N VAL A 236 -3.35 12.79 27.35
CA VAL A 236 -4.00 11.56 27.83
C VAL A 236 -3.83 11.42 29.34
N SER A 237 -2.63 11.67 29.85
CA SER A 237 -2.36 11.59 31.29
C SER A 237 -3.17 12.61 32.09
N LEU A 238 -3.31 13.85 31.59
CA LEU A 238 -4.19 14.85 32.19
C LEU A 238 -5.65 14.40 32.22
N ILE A 239 -6.14 13.77 31.13
CA ILE A 239 -7.50 13.20 31.07
C ILE A 239 -7.65 12.06 32.08
N LEU A 240 -6.66 11.17 32.17
CA LEU A 240 -6.67 10.04 33.12
C LEU A 240 -6.70 10.52 34.59
N LYS A 241 -6.05 11.64 34.93
CA LYS A 241 -6.14 12.26 36.28
C LYS A 241 -7.55 12.76 36.60
N GLN A 242 -8.28 13.24 35.60
CA GLN A 242 -9.60 13.86 35.79
C GLN A 242 -10.75 12.84 35.70
N ALA A 243 -10.56 11.76 34.93
CA ALA A 243 -11.57 10.74 34.72
C ALA A 243 -11.70 9.82 35.94
N SER A 244 -12.94 9.45 36.28
CA SER A 244 -13.16 8.46 37.34
C SER A 244 -12.65 7.07 36.93
N PRO A 245 -12.20 6.22 37.88
CA PRO A 245 -11.88 4.82 37.63
C PRO A 245 -12.94 4.08 36.82
N ARG A 246 -14.22 4.34 37.15
CA ARG A 246 -15.39 3.75 36.47
C ARG A 246 -15.44 4.12 34.99
N THR A 247 -15.18 5.39 34.68
CA THR A 247 -15.18 5.91 33.30
C THR A 247 -14.06 5.27 32.48
N ILE A 248 -12.85 5.22 33.05
CA ILE A 248 -11.67 4.65 32.38
C ILE A 248 -11.88 3.16 32.12
N GLN A 249 -12.31 2.40 33.13
CA GLN A 249 -12.61 0.97 33.01
C GLN A 249 -13.65 0.69 31.93
N ASN A 250 -14.77 1.45 31.92
CA ASN A 250 -15.81 1.29 30.91
C ASN A 250 -15.31 1.57 29.49
N TYR A 251 -14.53 2.64 29.31
CA TYR A 251 -13.96 2.99 28.01
C TYR A 251 -13.04 1.88 27.49
N ILE A 252 -12.10 1.42 28.32
CA ILE A 252 -11.13 0.39 27.93
C ILE A 252 -11.83 -0.92 27.58
N LEU A 253 -12.76 -1.39 28.43
CA LEU A 253 -13.48 -2.63 28.16
C LEU A 253 -14.42 -2.51 26.96
N TRP A 254 -14.99 -1.33 26.69
CA TRP A 254 -15.73 -1.09 25.45
C TRP A 254 -14.83 -1.23 24.21
N ARG A 255 -13.62 -0.67 24.25
CA ARG A 255 -12.64 -0.80 23.15
C ARG A 255 -12.22 -2.26 22.94
N PHE A 256 -11.97 -2.99 24.03
CA PHE A 256 -11.68 -4.43 23.99
C PHE A 256 -12.84 -5.21 23.33
N MET A 257 -14.07 -5.00 23.80
CA MET A 257 -15.25 -5.68 23.25
C MET A 257 -15.47 -5.36 21.78
N MET A 258 -15.29 -4.11 21.36
CA MET A 258 -15.37 -3.69 19.96
C MET A 258 -14.36 -4.41 19.07
N GLY A 259 -13.18 -4.75 19.59
CA GLY A 259 -12.17 -5.56 18.90
C GLY A 259 -12.49 -7.06 18.91
N ALA A 260 -13.04 -7.56 20.02
CA ALA A 260 -13.37 -8.98 20.19
C ALA A 260 -14.65 -9.42 19.45
N THR A 261 -15.52 -8.50 19.01
CA THR A 261 -16.83 -8.85 18.45
C THR A 261 -16.80 -9.89 17.33
N SER A 262 -15.77 -9.92 16.48
CA SER A 262 -15.67 -10.89 15.38
C SER A 262 -15.55 -12.34 15.85
N LEU A 263 -15.16 -12.58 17.10
CA LEU A 263 -15.02 -13.90 17.71
C LEU A 263 -16.25 -14.31 18.53
N MET A 264 -17.23 -13.42 18.71
CA MET A 264 -18.42 -13.64 19.53
C MET A 264 -19.52 -14.39 18.78
N PRO A 265 -20.56 -14.90 19.47
CA PRO A 265 -21.80 -15.39 18.87
C PRO A 265 -22.45 -14.45 17.86
N GLN A 266 -23.21 -15.01 16.93
CA GLN A 266 -23.81 -14.33 15.79
C GLN A 266 -24.70 -13.19 16.25
N HIS A 267 -25.46 -13.37 17.32
CA HIS A 267 -26.32 -12.29 17.82
C HIS A 267 -25.53 -11.04 18.24
N ILE A 268 -24.30 -11.18 18.76
CA ILE A 268 -23.39 -10.06 19.07
C ILE A 268 -22.74 -9.52 17.80
N ARG A 269 -22.29 -10.40 16.88
CA ARG A 269 -21.74 -9.99 15.57
C ARG A 269 -22.75 -9.17 14.78
N MET A 270 -24.03 -9.52 14.85
CA MET A 270 -25.11 -8.78 14.20
C MET A 270 -25.35 -7.39 14.80
N ILE A 271 -25.03 -7.17 16.09
CA ILE A 271 -25.02 -5.82 16.67
C ILE A 271 -23.90 -4.99 16.04
N ARG A 272 -22.71 -5.57 15.90
CA ARG A 272 -21.59 -4.93 15.22
C ARG A 272 -21.90 -4.64 13.74
N GLN A 273 -22.57 -5.56 13.06
CA GLN A 273 -22.98 -5.37 11.66
C GLN A 273 -23.93 -4.19 11.47
N ARG A 274 -24.80 -3.87 12.45
CA ARG A 274 -25.64 -2.66 12.40
C ARG A 274 -24.80 -1.38 12.43
N PHE A 275 -23.73 -1.37 13.22
CA PHE A 275 -22.76 -0.27 13.23
C PHE A 275 -21.99 -0.19 11.91
N ASP A 276 -21.47 -1.32 11.41
CA ASP A 276 -20.69 -1.34 10.16
C ASP A 276 -21.54 -1.01 8.93
N ARG A 277 -22.86 -1.26 8.94
CA ARG A 277 -23.78 -0.78 7.90
C ARG A 277 -23.77 0.75 7.77
N ILE A 278 -23.71 1.46 8.88
CA ILE A 278 -23.66 2.93 8.89
C ILE A 278 -22.25 3.41 8.60
N PHE A 279 -21.26 2.81 9.27
CA PHE A 279 -19.88 3.29 9.23
C PHE A 279 -19.14 2.92 7.94
N ARG A 280 -19.40 1.74 7.39
CA ARG A 280 -18.71 1.19 6.21
C ARG A 280 -19.63 0.91 5.02
N GLY A 281 -20.95 1.01 5.20
CA GLY A 281 -21.92 0.73 4.14
C GLY A 281 -22.09 -0.76 3.80
N THR A 282 -21.66 -1.69 4.65
CA THR A 282 -21.85 -3.13 4.39
C THR A 282 -23.26 -3.57 4.78
N ASN A 283 -23.87 -4.41 3.94
CA ASN A 283 -25.24 -4.88 4.13
C ASN A 283 -25.32 -6.23 4.84
N ALA A 284 -24.26 -7.04 4.80
CA ALA A 284 -24.17 -8.38 5.38
C ALA A 284 -22.84 -8.60 6.14
N GLU A 285 -22.84 -9.59 7.03
CA GLU A 285 -21.62 -10.08 7.66
C GLU A 285 -20.77 -10.82 6.61
N ARG A 286 -19.45 -10.72 6.75
CA ARG A 286 -18.52 -11.54 5.99
C ARG A 286 -18.74 -13.03 6.30
N PRO A 287 -18.77 -13.92 5.29
CA PRO A 287 -18.93 -15.35 5.54
C PRO A 287 -17.93 -15.88 6.57
N ARG A 288 -18.41 -16.67 7.54
CA ARG A 288 -17.62 -17.10 8.71
C ARG A 288 -16.27 -17.69 8.34
N LYS A 289 -16.24 -18.61 7.37
CA LYS A 289 -15.01 -19.25 6.86
C LYS A 289 -13.98 -18.23 6.35
N VAL A 290 -14.44 -17.20 5.64
CA VAL A 290 -13.58 -16.13 5.11
C VAL A 290 -13.07 -15.23 6.23
N ALA A 291 -13.95 -14.82 7.16
CA ALA A 291 -13.54 -14.05 8.33
C ALA A 291 -12.49 -14.78 9.18
N CYS A 292 -12.70 -16.08 9.45
CA CYS A 292 -11.78 -16.93 10.20
C CYS A 292 -10.45 -17.14 9.45
N GLY A 293 -10.47 -17.37 8.14
CA GLY A 293 -9.25 -17.48 7.34
C GLY A 293 -8.41 -16.20 7.39
N SER A 294 -9.06 -15.03 7.25
CA SER A 294 -8.37 -13.73 7.38
C SER A 294 -7.82 -13.50 8.79
N LEU A 295 -8.53 -13.90 9.86
CA LEU A 295 -8.03 -13.81 11.23
C LEU A 295 -6.78 -14.67 11.44
N VAL A 296 -6.82 -15.93 11.00
CA VAL A 296 -5.66 -16.83 11.11
C VAL A 296 -4.47 -16.29 10.31
N ASN A 297 -4.70 -15.75 9.11
CA ASN A 297 -3.62 -15.13 8.34
C ASN A 297 -3.07 -13.85 9.00
N ALA A 298 -3.90 -13.07 9.70
CA ALA A 298 -3.45 -11.87 10.41
C ALA A 298 -2.61 -12.18 11.65
N TYR A 299 -2.97 -13.21 12.42
CA TYR A 299 -2.27 -13.57 13.66
C TYR A 299 -1.17 -14.62 13.46
N MET A 300 -1.27 -15.44 12.41
CA MET A 300 -0.37 -16.57 12.13
C MET A 300 0.10 -16.58 10.68
N GLY A 301 0.27 -15.39 10.09
CA GLY A 301 0.60 -15.19 8.68
C GLY A 301 1.80 -16.00 8.22
N PHE A 302 2.88 -16.08 9.00
CA PHE A 302 4.04 -16.89 8.64
C PHE A 302 3.76 -18.40 8.57
N ALA A 303 2.91 -18.93 9.45
CA ALA A 303 2.51 -20.33 9.41
C ALA A 303 1.64 -20.63 8.17
N VAL A 304 0.72 -19.71 7.84
CA VAL A 304 -0.08 -19.78 6.61
C VAL A 304 0.81 -19.65 5.37
N SER A 305 1.77 -18.72 5.37
CA SER A 305 2.72 -18.52 4.29
C SER A 305 3.54 -19.76 4.00
N LYS A 306 4.00 -20.51 5.03
CA LYS A 306 4.72 -21.78 4.81
C LYS A 306 3.88 -22.78 3.98
N LEU A 307 2.58 -22.88 4.26
CA LEU A 307 1.66 -23.71 3.49
C LEU A 307 1.44 -23.16 2.08
N TYR A 308 1.29 -21.83 1.96
CA TYR A 308 1.04 -21.15 0.70
C TYR A 308 2.20 -21.29 -0.28
N ILE A 309 3.43 -21.02 0.20
CA ILE A 309 4.66 -21.12 -0.58
C ILE A 309 4.78 -22.51 -1.19
N LYS A 310 4.65 -23.54 -0.35
CA LYS A 310 4.77 -24.95 -0.76
C LYS A 310 3.77 -25.36 -1.86
N LYS A 311 2.58 -24.73 -1.90
CA LYS A 311 1.50 -25.15 -2.80
C LYS A 311 1.33 -24.26 -4.03
N TYR A 312 1.53 -22.96 -3.90
CA TYR A 312 1.10 -21.97 -4.89
C TYR A 312 2.22 -21.08 -5.42
N PHE A 313 3.41 -21.08 -4.82
CA PHE A 313 4.46 -20.16 -5.20
C PHE A 313 5.40 -20.76 -6.26
N ASP A 314 5.69 -19.97 -7.29
CA ASP A 314 6.63 -20.32 -8.37
C ASP A 314 8.01 -19.75 -8.04
N GLU A 315 9.01 -20.61 -7.88
CA GLU A 315 10.37 -20.18 -7.59
C GLU A 315 10.99 -19.34 -8.71
N ASN A 316 10.57 -19.53 -9.97
CA ASN A 316 11.09 -18.73 -11.09
C ASN A 316 10.67 -17.26 -10.97
N ALA A 317 9.51 -16.99 -10.37
CA ALA A 317 9.02 -15.63 -10.16
C ALA A 317 9.93 -14.80 -9.24
N LEU A 318 10.74 -15.43 -8.37
CA LEU A 318 11.71 -14.74 -7.53
C LEU A 318 12.82 -14.09 -8.38
N ASN A 319 13.40 -14.87 -9.30
CA ASN A 319 14.51 -14.40 -10.12
C ASN A 319 14.06 -13.30 -11.07
N GLU A 320 12.88 -13.46 -11.68
CA GLU A 320 12.29 -12.45 -12.57
C GLU A 320 11.97 -11.15 -11.79
N SER A 321 11.40 -11.26 -10.59
CA SER A 321 11.10 -10.10 -9.74
C SER A 321 12.39 -9.39 -9.27
N LEU A 322 13.44 -10.15 -8.95
CA LEU A 322 14.73 -9.59 -8.55
C LEU A 322 15.39 -8.83 -9.69
N GLU A 323 15.34 -9.37 -10.91
CA GLU A 323 15.80 -8.66 -12.10
C GLU A 323 15.05 -7.35 -12.29
N MET A 324 13.71 -7.35 -12.17
CA MET A 324 12.89 -6.14 -12.26
C MET A 324 13.28 -5.09 -11.20
N ILE A 325 13.45 -5.51 -9.94
CA ILE A 325 13.83 -4.60 -8.85
C ILE A 325 15.21 -4.00 -9.08
N ASN A 326 16.17 -4.79 -9.55
CA ASN A 326 17.51 -4.28 -9.89
C ASN A 326 17.44 -3.28 -11.04
N ASN A 327 16.66 -3.56 -12.08
CA ASN A 327 16.46 -2.63 -13.20
C ASN A 327 15.84 -1.29 -12.75
N ILE A 328 14.86 -1.33 -11.84
CA ILE A 328 14.24 -0.14 -11.25
C ILE A 328 15.26 0.64 -10.40
N ARG A 329 16.02 -0.06 -9.55
CA ARG A 329 17.07 0.57 -8.71
C ARG A 329 18.13 1.28 -9.54
N ASP A 330 18.59 0.66 -10.62
CA ASP A 330 19.59 1.24 -11.52
C ASP A 330 19.07 2.54 -12.15
N VAL A 331 17.82 2.53 -12.60
CA VAL A 331 17.15 3.72 -13.13
C VAL A 331 16.99 4.80 -12.06
N PHE A 332 16.61 4.44 -10.84
CA PHE A 332 16.52 5.40 -9.73
C PHE A 332 17.87 6.05 -9.44
N ILE A 333 18.96 5.29 -9.44
CA ILE A 333 20.32 5.84 -9.29
C ILE A 333 20.67 6.81 -10.42
N GLU A 334 20.32 6.48 -11.67
CA GLU A 334 20.50 7.38 -12.81
C GLU A 334 19.67 8.67 -12.68
N MET A 335 18.45 8.58 -12.14
CA MET A 335 17.57 9.73 -11.88
C MET A 335 18.15 10.64 -10.79
N LEU A 336 18.66 10.06 -9.70
CA LEU A 336 19.34 10.80 -8.62
C LEU A 336 20.56 11.57 -9.13
N ASP A 337 21.39 10.95 -9.98
CA ASP A 337 22.57 11.59 -10.57
C ASP A 337 22.17 12.81 -11.42
N LYS A 338 21.11 12.68 -12.22
CA LYS A 338 20.60 13.73 -13.12
C LYS A 338 19.75 14.80 -12.44
N SER A 339 19.33 14.61 -11.17
CA SER A 339 18.48 15.56 -10.45
C SER A 339 19.11 16.96 -10.40
N THR A 340 18.33 18.02 -10.64
CA THR A 340 18.86 19.39 -10.66
C THR A 340 18.62 20.17 -9.36
N TRP A 341 17.81 19.62 -8.44
CA TRP A 341 17.41 20.32 -7.22
C TRP A 341 18.22 19.91 -5.98
N MET A 342 18.92 18.77 -6.04
CA MET A 342 19.81 18.29 -4.97
C MET A 342 21.24 18.76 -5.20
N ASP A 343 21.90 19.19 -4.13
CA ASP A 343 23.34 19.43 -4.12
C ASP A 343 24.14 18.11 -4.26
N ALA A 344 25.42 18.22 -4.59
CA ALA A 344 26.27 17.07 -4.87
C ALA A 344 26.45 16.12 -3.67
N GLU A 345 26.54 16.66 -2.45
CA GLU A 345 26.73 15.87 -1.23
C GLU A 345 25.46 15.05 -0.92
N SER A 346 24.29 15.70 -1.02
CA SER A 346 22.99 15.05 -0.85
C SER A 346 22.76 13.94 -1.88
N LYS A 347 23.15 14.17 -3.15
CA LYS A 347 23.05 13.14 -4.20
C LYS A 347 23.92 11.92 -3.90
N GLU A 348 25.17 12.15 -3.48
CA GLU A 348 26.08 11.06 -3.11
C GLU A 348 25.47 10.20 -2.00
N LYS A 349 24.92 10.83 -0.95
CA LYS A 349 24.24 10.11 0.14
C LYS A 349 22.97 9.39 -0.28
N ALA A 350 22.17 9.97 -1.18
CA ALA A 350 21.00 9.29 -1.71
C ALA A 350 21.38 8.06 -2.56
N ILE A 351 22.43 8.17 -3.37
CA ILE A 351 22.95 7.05 -4.19
C ILE A 351 23.55 5.96 -3.29
N GLU A 352 24.32 6.33 -2.26
CA GLU A 352 24.83 5.39 -1.25
C GLU A 352 23.67 4.60 -0.62
N LYS A 353 22.60 5.29 -0.19
CA LYS A 353 21.41 4.66 0.38
C LYS A 353 20.71 3.74 -0.61
N ALA A 354 20.51 4.17 -1.86
CA ALA A 354 19.86 3.38 -2.90
C ALA A 354 20.61 2.08 -3.21
N LYS A 355 21.95 2.11 -3.21
CA LYS A 355 22.81 0.94 -3.46
C LYS A 355 22.71 -0.13 -2.37
N VAL A 356 22.39 0.26 -1.13
CA VAL A 356 22.30 -0.66 0.02
C VAL A 356 20.86 -1.05 0.37
N MET A 357 19.87 -0.67 -0.44
CA MET A 357 18.49 -1.11 -0.23
C MET A 357 18.41 -2.64 -0.38
N ASP A 358 17.89 -3.31 0.66
CA ASP A 358 17.77 -4.76 0.70
C ASP A 358 16.37 -5.22 0.26
N PRO A 359 16.22 -5.85 -0.92
CA PRO A 359 14.92 -6.21 -1.46
C PRO A 359 14.40 -7.50 -0.83
N HIS A 360 13.23 -7.43 -0.19
CA HIS A 360 12.53 -8.60 0.33
C HIS A 360 11.45 -9.04 -0.66
N ILE A 361 11.62 -10.20 -1.31
CA ILE A 361 10.75 -10.68 -2.39
C ILE A 361 10.02 -11.96 -1.97
N GLY A 362 8.69 -11.95 -2.04
CA GLY A 362 7.86 -13.12 -1.77
C GLY A 362 7.79 -13.48 -0.28
N TYR A 363 8.81 -14.15 0.23
CA TYR A 363 8.87 -14.64 1.62
C TYR A 363 10.30 -14.68 2.16
N PRO A 364 10.49 -14.52 3.49
CA PRO A 364 11.79 -14.75 4.10
C PRO A 364 12.31 -16.16 3.82
N GLU A 365 13.54 -16.31 3.32
CA GLU A 365 14.13 -17.56 2.82
C GLU A 365 13.92 -18.76 3.78
N TYR A 366 13.96 -18.51 5.09
CA TYR A 366 13.77 -19.54 6.10
C TYR A 366 12.39 -20.23 6.05
N LEU A 367 11.33 -19.57 5.57
CA LEU A 367 9.99 -20.16 5.47
C LEU A 367 9.92 -21.26 4.40
N GLY A 368 10.73 -21.18 3.35
CA GLY A 368 10.82 -22.18 2.28
C GLY A 368 11.69 -23.39 2.62
N SER A 369 12.49 -23.32 3.70
CA SER A 369 13.36 -24.42 4.12
C SER A 369 12.68 -25.38 5.11
N ASP A 370 13.19 -26.62 5.21
CA ASP A 370 12.76 -27.61 6.23
C ASP A 370 13.25 -27.26 7.65
N ASN A 371 13.97 -26.14 7.83
CA ASN A 371 14.49 -25.68 9.11
C ASN A 371 13.52 -24.70 9.80
N ASN A 372 12.78 -25.19 10.81
CA ASN A 372 11.66 -24.47 11.43
C ASN A 372 12.03 -23.59 12.65
N THR A 373 13.29 -23.21 12.81
CA THR A 373 13.80 -22.64 14.08
C THR A 373 13.73 -21.11 14.18
N LYS A 374 13.30 -20.39 13.13
CA LYS A 374 13.42 -18.91 13.04
C LYS A 374 12.09 -18.13 12.95
N LEU A 375 11.00 -18.70 13.46
CA LEU A 375 9.62 -18.17 13.28
C LEU A 375 9.17 -17.12 14.32
N GLU A 376 10.02 -16.67 15.25
CA GLU A 376 9.55 -15.96 16.45
C GLU A 376 9.93 -14.48 16.58
N GLU A 377 10.58 -13.86 15.60
CA GLU A 377 11.05 -12.47 15.73
C GLU A 377 10.85 -11.72 14.42
N ASP A 378 9.78 -10.92 14.30
CA ASP A 378 9.69 -9.78 13.36
C ASP A 378 8.39 -9.01 13.59
N TYR A 379 8.46 -7.78 14.10
CA TYR A 379 7.59 -6.63 13.72
C TYR A 379 8.16 -5.34 14.33
N ALA A 380 8.39 -4.32 13.50
CA ALA A 380 8.61 -2.94 13.91
C ALA A 380 7.73 -2.01 13.06
N GLU A 381 7.11 -1.02 13.72
CA GLU A 381 6.12 -0.08 13.17
C GLU A 381 6.77 1.19 12.58
N ALA A 382 6.07 1.81 11.63
CA ALA A 382 6.37 3.13 11.07
C ALA A 382 5.09 3.99 11.01
N ASP A 383 5.21 5.30 11.19
CA ASP A 383 4.22 6.31 10.77
C ASP A 383 4.91 7.67 10.50
N GLY A 384 4.38 8.45 9.55
CA GLY A 384 4.88 9.76 9.14
C GLY A 384 3.92 10.52 8.20
N ASN A 385 2.69 10.84 8.65
CA ASN A 385 1.77 11.89 8.17
C ASN A 385 1.41 11.99 6.65
N LEU A 386 0.13 11.96 6.29
CA LEU A 386 -0.66 10.74 6.15
C LEU A 386 -0.57 10.28 4.67
N THR A 387 -0.72 11.12 3.63
CA THR A 387 -0.60 10.68 2.22
C THR A 387 0.60 11.17 1.43
N GLN A 388 1.33 12.17 1.94
CA GLN A 388 2.40 12.80 1.18
C GLN A 388 3.52 11.82 0.80
N GLY A 389 3.89 10.91 1.72
CA GLY A 389 4.88 9.88 1.44
C GLY A 389 4.46 8.95 0.31
N GLU A 390 3.19 8.52 0.32
CA GLU A 390 2.63 7.62 -0.70
C GLU A 390 2.45 8.32 -2.05
N ASP A 391 2.04 9.59 -2.07
CA ASP A 391 1.92 10.37 -3.30
C ASP A 391 3.31 10.61 -3.95
N ILE A 392 4.35 10.86 -3.14
CA ILE A 392 5.74 10.95 -3.61
C ILE A 392 6.19 9.61 -4.19
N ALA A 393 5.88 8.50 -3.51
CA ALA A 393 6.21 7.15 -3.95
C ALA A 393 5.51 6.79 -5.28
N ASP A 394 4.24 7.15 -5.46
CA ASP A 394 3.52 6.89 -6.71
C ASP A 394 4.09 7.67 -7.90
N ASN A 395 4.45 8.95 -7.69
CA ASN A 395 5.05 9.78 -8.73
C ASN A 395 6.45 9.26 -9.11
N GLY A 396 7.30 8.96 -8.13
CA GLY A 396 8.65 8.42 -8.36
C GLY A 396 8.60 7.02 -9.00
N GLY A 397 7.83 6.11 -8.39
CA GLY A 397 7.70 4.72 -8.82
C GLY A 397 7.14 4.57 -10.24
N LEU A 398 6.18 5.41 -10.66
CA LEU A 398 5.69 5.41 -12.04
C LEU A 398 6.80 5.78 -13.03
N ARG A 399 7.62 6.79 -12.72
CA ARG A 399 8.74 7.23 -13.57
C ARG A 399 9.83 6.18 -13.67
N GLU A 400 10.26 5.66 -12.52
CA GLU A 400 11.29 4.62 -12.44
C GLU A 400 10.87 3.38 -13.22
N ALA A 401 9.64 2.90 -13.03
CA ALA A 401 9.11 1.74 -13.74
C ALA A 401 9.02 1.99 -15.27
N PHE A 402 8.60 3.18 -15.69
CA PHE A 402 8.49 3.50 -17.11
C PHE A 402 9.87 3.58 -17.79
N PHE A 403 10.85 4.25 -17.17
CA PHE A 403 12.20 4.33 -17.72
C PHE A 403 12.91 2.96 -17.70
N ALA A 404 12.68 2.14 -16.67
CA ALA A 404 13.14 0.74 -16.65
C ALA A 404 12.54 -0.05 -17.80
N TYR A 405 11.23 0.10 -18.06
CA TYR A 405 10.55 -0.54 -19.17
C TYR A 405 11.09 -0.09 -20.54
N GLN A 406 11.34 1.22 -20.74
CA GLN A 406 11.96 1.73 -21.98
C GLN A 406 13.37 1.18 -22.18
N LYS A 407 14.19 1.11 -21.12
CA LYS A 407 15.55 0.53 -21.16
C LYS A 407 15.49 -0.96 -21.51
N TRP A 408 14.58 -1.71 -20.90
CA TRP A 408 14.38 -3.13 -21.17
C TRP A 408 13.93 -3.37 -22.61
N THR A 409 12.92 -2.64 -23.10
CA THR A 409 12.40 -2.82 -24.48
C THR A 409 13.40 -2.41 -25.55
N ALA A 410 14.24 -1.40 -25.30
CA ALA A 410 15.33 -1.03 -26.20
C ALA A 410 16.28 -2.21 -26.48
N ASN A 411 16.49 -3.07 -25.48
CA ASN A 411 17.35 -4.25 -25.54
C ASN A 411 16.59 -5.54 -25.94
N ASN A 412 15.25 -5.54 -25.88
CA ASN A 412 14.40 -6.74 -26.07
C ASN A 412 13.29 -6.56 -27.12
N LYS A 413 13.54 -5.77 -28.17
CA LYS A 413 12.53 -5.38 -29.19
C LYS A 413 11.75 -6.53 -29.85
N ASN A 414 12.31 -7.73 -29.89
CA ASN A 414 11.68 -8.90 -30.53
C ASN A 414 10.76 -9.69 -29.59
N VAL A 415 10.69 -9.32 -28.30
CA VAL A 415 9.94 -10.04 -27.26
C VAL A 415 8.61 -9.36 -26.94
N ASP A 416 8.53 -8.02 -27.08
CA ASP A 416 7.33 -7.22 -26.77
C ASP A 416 6.29 -7.29 -27.89
N LYS A 417 5.54 -8.40 -27.93
CA LYS A 417 4.43 -8.61 -28.87
C LYS A 417 3.16 -7.88 -28.41
N ARG A 418 2.34 -7.45 -29.38
CA ARG A 418 1.06 -6.77 -29.13
C ARG A 418 0.03 -7.69 -28.47
N LEU A 419 -0.79 -7.12 -27.58
CA LEU A 419 -1.93 -7.82 -27.00
C LEU A 419 -3.08 -7.97 -28.01
N PRO A 420 -3.78 -9.13 -28.03
CA PRO A 420 -4.87 -9.38 -28.96
C PRO A 420 -6.07 -8.48 -28.65
N GLY A 421 -6.59 -7.77 -29.66
CA GLY A 421 -7.72 -6.85 -29.51
C GLY A 421 -7.33 -5.44 -29.05
N LEU A 422 -6.07 -5.22 -28.68
CA LEU A 422 -5.55 -3.94 -28.19
C LEU A 422 -4.41 -3.39 -29.06
N GLN A 423 -4.24 -3.90 -30.28
CA GLN A 423 -3.13 -3.53 -31.17
C GLN A 423 -3.13 -2.06 -31.59
N LYS A 424 -4.26 -1.35 -31.41
CA LYS A 424 -4.36 0.10 -31.62
C LYS A 424 -3.56 0.92 -30.61
N TYR A 425 -3.26 0.34 -29.44
CA TYR A 425 -2.45 0.98 -28.42
C TYR A 425 -0.98 0.61 -28.60
N SER A 426 -0.10 1.60 -28.48
CA SER A 426 1.33 1.38 -28.35
C SER A 426 1.65 0.65 -27.04
N SER A 427 2.86 0.11 -26.90
CA SER A 427 3.21 -0.64 -25.70
C SER A 427 3.38 0.32 -24.51
N GLU A 428 3.84 1.55 -24.78
CA GLU A 428 3.88 2.64 -23.80
C GLU A 428 2.46 3.08 -23.37
N GLN A 429 1.51 3.14 -24.30
CA GLN A 429 0.10 3.40 -23.94
C GLN A 429 -0.46 2.26 -23.08
N LEU A 430 -0.17 1.00 -23.42
CA LEU A 430 -0.59 -0.16 -22.63
C LEU A 430 0.06 -0.19 -21.23
N PHE A 431 1.30 0.29 -21.09
CA PHE A 431 1.95 0.46 -19.79
C PHE A 431 1.11 1.39 -18.89
N PHE A 432 0.73 2.57 -19.39
CA PHE A 432 -0.06 3.53 -18.61
C PHE A 432 -1.49 3.04 -18.35
N ILE A 433 -2.12 2.38 -19.33
CA ILE A 433 -3.44 1.79 -19.16
C ILE A 433 -3.40 0.72 -18.06
N ASN A 434 -2.40 -0.16 -18.07
CA ASN A 434 -2.22 -1.19 -17.06
C ASN A 434 -1.90 -0.60 -15.68
N TYR A 435 -1.07 0.46 -15.62
CA TYR A 435 -0.84 1.22 -14.40
C TYR A 435 -2.14 1.74 -13.80
N ALA A 436 -2.98 2.40 -14.60
CA ALA A 436 -4.27 2.91 -14.15
C ALA A 436 -5.21 1.79 -13.69
N ASN A 437 -5.18 0.65 -14.39
CA ASN A 437 -6.02 -0.51 -14.10
C ASN A 437 -5.76 -1.15 -12.72
N ASN A 438 -4.55 -1.01 -12.17
CA ASN A 438 -4.26 -1.46 -10.80
C ASN A 438 -5.05 -0.69 -9.75
N TRP A 439 -5.44 0.55 -10.07
CA TRP A 439 -6.11 1.46 -9.15
C TRP A 439 -7.62 1.59 -9.40
N CYS A 440 -8.18 0.83 -10.34
CA CYS A 440 -9.64 0.78 -10.54
C CYS A 440 -10.32 0.39 -9.22
N VAL A 441 -11.31 1.19 -8.82
CA VAL A 441 -12.00 1.04 -7.55
C VAL A 441 -13.45 1.48 -7.62
N LYS A 442 -14.32 0.72 -6.97
CA LYS A 442 -15.70 1.09 -6.67
C LYS A 442 -15.93 0.90 -5.17
N MET A 443 -16.46 1.91 -4.49
CA MET A 443 -16.63 1.89 -3.03
C MET A 443 -17.98 2.46 -2.61
N THR A 444 -18.43 2.12 -1.41
CA THR A 444 -19.60 2.77 -0.79
C THR A 444 -19.24 4.20 -0.37
N ASP A 445 -20.21 5.10 -0.42
CA ASP A 445 -20.00 6.50 -0.04
C ASP A 445 -19.53 6.64 1.42
N ALA A 446 -20.11 5.84 2.31
CA ALA A 446 -19.72 5.80 3.72
C ALA A 446 -18.24 5.43 3.89
N TYR A 447 -17.76 4.43 3.15
CA TYR A 447 -16.37 4.01 3.20
C TYR A 447 -15.43 5.02 2.54
N ALA A 448 -15.83 5.65 1.44
CA ALA A 448 -15.07 6.72 0.80
C ALA A 448 -14.82 7.89 1.78
N LEU A 449 -15.88 8.34 2.46
CA LEU A 449 -15.80 9.42 3.46
C LEU A 449 -14.93 9.05 4.66
N ASN A 450 -14.98 7.79 5.09
CA ASN A 450 -14.11 7.30 6.15
C ASN A 450 -12.65 7.30 5.71
N ARG A 451 -12.37 6.75 4.53
CA ARG A 451 -11.01 6.64 3.96
C ARG A 451 -10.32 8.00 3.82
N LEU A 452 -11.06 9.03 3.35
CA LEU A 452 -10.57 10.40 3.25
C LEU A 452 -10.05 11.00 4.57
N ARG A 453 -10.42 10.43 5.73
CA ARG A 453 -10.04 10.93 7.05
C ARG A 453 -8.97 10.10 7.75
N THR A 454 -8.74 8.87 7.29
CA THR A 454 -7.99 7.87 8.08
C THR A 454 -6.95 7.10 7.29
N ASP A 455 -7.01 7.09 5.96
CA ASP A 455 -6.10 6.31 5.14
C ASP A 455 -4.90 7.16 4.70
N VAL A 456 -3.71 6.58 4.84
CA VAL A 456 -2.44 7.13 4.38
C VAL A 456 -2.30 7.11 2.85
N HIS A 457 -3.23 6.51 2.11
CA HIS A 457 -3.19 6.51 0.65
C HIS A 457 -4.28 7.39 0.05
N SER A 458 -3.90 8.13 -0.99
CA SER A 458 -4.84 8.78 -1.90
C SER A 458 -5.87 7.79 -2.47
N LEU A 459 -7.06 8.28 -2.81
CA LEU A 459 -8.08 7.47 -3.48
C LEU A 459 -7.56 6.98 -4.84
N GLY A 460 -8.00 5.79 -5.27
CA GLY A 460 -7.51 5.16 -6.50
C GLY A 460 -7.53 6.07 -7.73
N HIS A 461 -8.57 6.89 -7.90
CA HIS A 461 -8.62 7.88 -8.98
C HIS A 461 -7.49 8.91 -8.92
N LEU A 462 -7.16 9.43 -7.73
CA LEU A 462 -6.06 10.39 -7.55
C LEU A 462 -4.70 9.73 -7.76
N ARG A 463 -4.54 8.46 -7.37
CA ARG A 463 -3.33 7.66 -7.63
C ARG A 463 -3.10 7.39 -9.12
N VAL A 464 -4.09 7.63 -9.98
CA VAL A 464 -3.93 7.60 -11.44
C VAL A 464 -3.71 9.00 -12.00
N ILE A 465 -4.64 9.91 -11.70
CA ILE A 465 -4.68 11.26 -12.29
C ILE A 465 -3.44 12.06 -11.89
N VAL A 466 -3.07 12.07 -10.60
CA VAL A 466 -1.97 12.94 -10.14
C VAL A 466 -0.63 12.51 -10.72
N PRO A 467 -0.19 11.24 -10.64
CA PRO A 467 1.09 10.82 -11.21
C PRO A 467 1.17 10.98 -12.72
N THR A 468 0.11 10.61 -13.46
CA THR A 468 0.10 10.76 -14.93
C THR A 468 0.09 12.23 -15.35
N SER A 469 -0.58 13.11 -14.61
CA SER A 469 -0.59 14.56 -14.88
C SER A 469 0.76 15.25 -14.71
N ASN A 470 1.64 14.66 -13.89
CA ASN A 470 2.98 15.16 -13.61
C ASN A 470 4.05 14.51 -14.49
N PHE A 471 3.68 13.76 -15.54
CA PHE A 471 4.63 12.96 -16.33
C PHE A 471 4.59 13.33 -17.81
N ASP A 472 5.72 13.76 -18.39
CA ASP A 472 5.79 14.18 -19.80
C ASP A 472 5.66 13.00 -20.77
N GLU A 473 6.13 11.84 -20.35
CA GLU A 473 6.09 10.58 -21.06
C GLU A 473 4.65 10.13 -21.30
N PHE A 474 3.75 10.37 -20.33
CA PHE A 474 2.32 10.16 -20.48
C PHE A 474 1.74 11.07 -21.57
N ASP A 475 2.02 12.37 -21.49
CA ASP A 475 1.55 13.33 -22.49
C ASP A 475 2.02 12.98 -23.90
N ARG A 476 3.28 12.54 -24.04
CA ARG A 476 3.83 12.08 -25.34
C ARG A 476 3.14 10.81 -25.83
N ALA A 477 2.88 9.85 -24.95
CA ALA A 477 2.26 8.58 -25.33
C ALA A 477 0.82 8.75 -25.82
N PHE A 478 0.06 9.71 -25.27
CA PHE A 478 -1.33 9.97 -25.64
C PHE A 478 -1.55 11.22 -26.49
N GLY A 479 -0.50 12.01 -26.75
CA GLY A 479 -0.59 13.25 -27.51
C GLY A 479 -1.29 14.39 -26.77
N CYS A 480 -1.22 14.42 -25.44
CA CYS A 480 -1.87 15.43 -24.62
C CYS A 480 -1.11 16.78 -24.68
N THR A 481 -1.86 17.88 -24.68
CA THR A 481 -1.26 19.22 -24.61
C THR A 481 -1.08 19.63 -23.14
N PRO A 482 0.06 20.22 -22.73
CA PRO A 482 0.25 20.69 -21.36
C PRO A 482 -0.86 21.64 -20.90
N GLY A 483 -1.54 21.29 -19.80
CA GLY A 483 -2.67 22.03 -19.26
C GLY A 483 -4.05 21.59 -19.80
N GLN A 484 -4.11 20.57 -20.66
CA GLN A 484 -5.36 19.94 -21.09
C GLN A 484 -5.77 18.82 -20.13
N GLY A 485 -6.95 18.94 -19.51
CA GLY A 485 -7.56 17.87 -18.73
C GLY A 485 -6.62 17.21 -17.72
N ASN A 486 -6.27 15.95 -17.96
CA ASN A 486 -5.36 15.14 -17.15
C ASN A 486 -3.89 15.58 -17.23
N SER A 487 -3.50 16.47 -18.14
CA SER A 487 -2.13 17.00 -18.24
C SER A 487 -1.99 18.35 -17.53
N ARG A 488 -0.99 18.48 -16.64
CA ARG A 488 -0.68 19.76 -15.98
C ARG A 488 0.36 20.55 -16.75
N LYS A 489 0.21 21.88 -16.74
CA LYS A 489 1.23 22.80 -17.24
C LYS A 489 2.45 22.87 -16.33
N ASP A 490 2.22 22.97 -15.03
CA ASP A 490 3.26 22.98 -14.00
C ASP A 490 3.28 21.61 -13.31
N LYS A 491 4.35 20.84 -13.57
CA LYS A 491 4.47 19.44 -13.13
C LYS A 491 5.33 19.35 -11.87
N CYS A 492 4.87 18.54 -10.91
CA CYS A 492 5.61 18.28 -9.68
C CYS A 492 6.63 17.15 -9.90
N ILE A 493 7.89 17.41 -9.58
CA ILE A 493 8.99 16.43 -9.70
C ILE A 493 9.81 16.47 -8.40
N VAL A 494 9.93 15.32 -7.74
CA VAL A 494 10.81 15.12 -6.57
C VAL A 494 11.87 14.10 -6.94
N TRP A 495 11.46 12.86 -7.19
CA TRP A 495 12.30 11.79 -7.72
C TRP A 495 12.25 11.73 -9.24
#